data_AF-A0A2N5ZE61-F1
#
_entry.id   AF-A0A2N5ZE61-F1
#
_cell.length_a   1.000
_cell.length_b   1.000
_cell.length_c   1.000
_cell.angle_alpha   90.00
_cell.angle_beta   90.00
_cell.angle_gamma   90.00
#
_symmetry.space_group_name_H-M   'P 1'
#
loop_
_entity.id
_entity.type
_entity.pdbx_description
1 polymer ?
#
loop_
_entity_poly.entity_id
_entity_poly.type
_entity_poly.pdbx_seq_one_letter_code
_entity_poly.pdbx_strand_id
1 'polypeptide(L)'
;PANVTKNIERLANSIAIEKSHFVFPTQTHSANIGIVKSEKDIFLNTDALITNIPEICIAVRTADCVPILLFDPEKKAIAAIHSG
;
A
#
# COMPACT_ATOMS: atom_id res chain seq x y z
N PRO A 1 -7.38 -18.67 -0.45
CA PRO A 1 -6.77 -17.87 0.65
C PRO A 1 -5.27 -18.14 0.86
N ALA A 2 -4.87 -19.40 1.11
CA ALA A 2 -3.47 -19.75 1.39
C ALA A 2 -2.47 -19.32 0.29
N ASN A 3 -2.83 -19.49 -0.99
CA ASN A 3 -1.97 -19.06 -2.11
C ASN A 3 -1.77 -17.55 -2.15
N VAL A 4 -2.79 -16.75 -1.82
CA VAL A 4 -2.67 -15.28 -1.75
C VAL A 4 -1.70 -14.88 -0.65
N THR A 5 -1.84 -15.47 0.53
CA THR A 5 -0.93 -15.26 1.66
C THR A 5 0.52 -15.60 1.30
N LYS A 6 0.74 -16.72 0.61
CA LYS A 6 2.06 -17.16 0.13
C LYS A 6 2.63 -16.24 -0.95
N ASN A 7 1.78 -15.68 -1.82
CA ASN A 7 2.22 -14.74 -2.84
C ASN A 7 2.65 -13.40 -2.24
N ILE A 8 1.94 -12.91 -1.22
CA ILE A 8 2.37 -11.71 -0.47
C ILE A 8 3.71 -11.97 0.24
N GLU A 9 3.89 -13.14 0.84
CA GLU A 9 5.16 -13.52 1.46
C GLU A 9 6.31 -13.60 0.45
N ARG A 10 6.08 -14.17 -0.74
CA ARG A 10 7.07 -14.16 -1.84
C ARG A 10 7.44 -12.75 -2.27
N LEU A 11 6.44 -11.85 -2.38
CA LEU A 11 6.67 -10.46 -2.72
C LEU A 11 7.53 -9.78 -1.65
N ALA A 12 7.15 -9.91 -0.38
CA ALA A 12 7.86 -9.36 0.77
C ALA A 12 9.35 -9.78 0.76
N ASN A 13 9.61 -11.08 0.58
CA ASN A 13 10.97 -11.62 0.48
C ASN A 13 11.76 -11.05 -0.72
N SER A 14 11.11 -10.85 -1.87
CA SER A 14 11.77 -10.36 -3.09
C SER A 14 12.25 -8.90 -2.98
N ILE A 15 11.66 -8.12 -2.08
CA ILE A 15 12.01 -6.71 -1.85
C ILE A 15 12.64 -6.47 -0.47
N ALA A 16 13.01 -7.54 0.23
CA ALA A 16 13.62 -7.50 1.57
C ALA A 16 12.81 -6.70 2.61
N ILE A 17 11.48 -6.84 2.59
CA ILE A 17 10.57 -6.23 3.56
C ILE A 17 9.85 -7.34 4.32
N GLU A 18 9.66 -7.17 5.64
CA GLU A 18 8.86 -8.07 6.45
C GLU A 18 7.39 -7.99 6.04
N LYS A 19 6.73 -9.15 5.89
CA LYS A 19 5.32 -9.19 5.48
C LYS A 19 4.40 -8.39 6.41
N SER A 20 4.72 -8.30 7.69
CA SER A 20 3.96 -7.52 8.67
C SER A 20 3.96 -6.01 8.38
N HIS A 21 4.94 -5.52 7.62
CA HIS A 21 5.06 -4.09 7.31
C HIS A 21 4.15 -3.63 6.17
N PHE A 22 3.46 -4.56 5.50
CA PHE A 22 2.56 -4.21 4.41
C PHE A 22 1.23 -3.66 4.90
N VAL A 23 0.82 -2.53 4.33
CA VAL A 23 -0.52 -1.94 4.52
C VAL A 23 -1.24 -1.89 3.17
N PHE A 24 -2.43 -2.48 3.14
CA PHE A 24 -3.32 -2.48 1.97
C PHE A 24 -4.67 -1.85 2.36
N PRO A 25 -5.26 -0.99 1.50
CA PRO A 25 -6.61 -0.51 1.73
C PRO A 25 -7.66 -1.46 1.16
N THR A 26 -8.92 -1.26 1.54
CA THR A 26 -10.08 -1.79 0.81
C THR A 26 -10.50 -0.79 -0.25
N GLN A 27 -10.08 -1.05 -1.49
CA GLN A 27 -10.35 -0.22 -2.67
C GLN A 27 -11.80 -0.32 -3.13
N THR A 28 -12.41 0.82 -3.46
CA THR A 28 -13.82 0.94 -3.84
C THR A 28 -14.04 1.86 -5.04
N HIS A 29 -12.99 2.22 -5.78
CA HIS A 29 -13.02 3.21 -6.86
C HIS A 29 -13.45 4.61 -6.36
N SER A 30 -13.08 4.94 -5.13
CA SER A 30 -13.24 6.27 -4.54
C SER A 30 -12.03 7.16 -4.83
N ALA A 31 -12.12 8.43 -4.41
CA ALA A 31 -10.98 9.35 -4.36
C ALA A 31 -10.40 9.48 -2.93
N ASN A 32 -10.75 8.57 -2.02
CA ASN A 32 -10.36 8.69 -0.61
C ASN A 32 -8.90 8.27 -0.40
N ILE A 33 -8.22 9.04 0.45
CA ILE A 33 -6.79 8.86 0.76
C ILE A 33 -6.64 8.57 2.26
N GLY A 34 -5.98 7.47 2.58
CA GLY A 34 -5.59 7.08 3.94
C GLY A 34 -4.17 7.54 4.28
N ILE A 35 -4.01 8.22 5.41
CA ILE A 35 -2.69 8.55 5.96
C ILE A 35 -2.29 7.44 6.90
N VAL A 36 -1.26 6.67 6.52
CA VAL A 36 -0.79 5.51 7.29
C VAL A 36 0.18 5.96 8.36
N LYS A 37 -0.17 5.68 9.62
CA LYS A 37 0.62 5.96 10.82
C LYS A 37 1.14 4.68 11.49
N SER A 38 0.60 3.53 11.14
CA SER A 38 1.03 2.22 11.61
C SER A 38 0.67 1.12 10.61
N GLU A 39 1.43 0.02 10.65
CA GLU A 39 1.14 -1.24 9.93
C GLU A 39 -0.21 -1.86 10.33
N LYS A 40 -0.73 -1.48 11.50
CA LYS A 40 -2.00 -1.97 12.03
C LYS A 40 -3.21 -1.13 11.60
N ASP A 41 -2.98 -0.02 10.91
CA ASP A 41 -4.07 0.85 10.46
C ASP A 41 -4.95 0.12 9.43
N ILE A 42 -6.26 0.29 9.57
CA ILE A 42 -7.25 -0.33 8.69
C ILE A 42 -7.96 0.76 7.90
N PHE A 43 -7.94 0.65 6.57
CA PHE A 43 -8.55 1.61 5.66
C PHE A 43 -9.68 0.95 4.87
N LEU A 44 -10.91 1.42 5.11
CA LEU A 44 -12.11 1.03 4.36
C LEU A 44 -12.46 2.12 3.36
N ASN A 45 -13.03 1.75 2.21
CA ASN A 45 -13.46 2.71 1.18
C ASN A 45 -12.34 3.72 0.82
N THR A 46 -11.15 3.20 0.51
CA THR A 46 -9.92 3.99 0.34
C THR A 46 -9.14 3.46 -0.86
N ASP A 47 -8.68 4.35 -1.74
CA ASP A 47 -8.02 3.98 -3.00
C ASP A 47 -6.59 4.52 -3.09
N ALA A 48 -6.18 5.37 -2.14
CA ALA A 48 -4.80 5.80 -2.02
C ALA A 48 -4.32 5.70 -0.58
N LEU A 49 -3.05 5.34 -0.41
CA LEU A 49 -2.35 5.40 0.87
C LEU A 49 -1.16 6.36 0.74
N ILE A 50 -0.86 7.07 1.81
CA ILE A 50 0.34 7.93 1.93
C ILE A 50 0.97 7.75 3.31
N THR A 51 2.30 7.74 3.37
CA THR A 51 3.05 7.74 4.63
C THR A 51 4.41 8.39 4.49
N ASN A 52 4.96 8.86 5.60
CA ASN A 52 6.36 9.27 5.73
C ASN A 52 7.08 8.48 6.84
N ILE A 53 6.48 7.39 7.32
CA ILE A 53 7.07 6.53 8.34
C ILE A 53 7.95 5.50 7.64
N PRO A 54 9.27 5.45 7.94
CA PRO A 54 10.16 4.44 7.39
C PRO A 54 9.68 3.01 7.68
N GLU A 55 10.11 2.07 6.86
CA GLU A 55 9.85 0.63 6.98
C GLU A 55 8.40 0.18 6.75
N ILE A 56 7.41 1.09 6.75
CA ILE A 56 6.03 0.78 6.33
C ILE A 56 5.95 0.68 4.81
N CYS A 57 5.47 -0.46 4.31
CA CYS A 57 5.24 -0.69 2.90
C CYS A 57 3.76 -0.50 2.56
N ILE A 58 3.41 0.64 1.95
CA ILE A 58 2.06 0.88 1.45
C ILE A 58 1.88 0.29 0.04
N ALA A 59 0.72 -0.29 -0.24
CA ALA A 59 0.43 -0.91 -1.53
C ALA A 59 -1.04 -0.80 -1.93
N VAL A 60 -1.27 -0.76 -3.24
CA VAL A 60 -2.59 -0.89 -3.88
C VAL A 60 -2.59 -2.11 -4.79
N ARG A 61 -3.77 -2.67 -5.06
CA ARG A 61 -3.96 -3.81 -5.97
C ARG A 61 -4.58 -3.32 -7.26
N THR A 62 -4.11 -3.83 -8.37
CA THR A 62 -4.71 -3.52 -9.67
C THR A 62 -4.72 -4.75 -10.57
N ALA A 63 -5.70 -4.77 -11.46
CA ALA A 63 -5.71 -5.46 -12.73
C ALA A 63 -6.48 -4.52 -13.67
N ASP A 64 -5.83 -4.03 -14.72
CA ASP A 64 -6.31 -3.00 -15.68
C ASP A 64 -6.32 -1.54 -15.19
N CYS A 65 -6.69 -1.26 -13.94
CA CYS A 65 -6.64 0.11 -13.38
C CYS A 65 -5.21 0.65 -13.31
N VAL A 66 -5.02 1.97 -13.35
CA VAL A 66 -3.68 2.58 -13.38
C VAL A 66 -3.12 2.69 -11.95
N PRO A 67 -2.00 2.02 -11.62
CA PRO A 67 -1.30 2.25 -10.36
C PRO A 67 -0.38 3.47 -10.47
N ILE A 68 -0.44 4.38 -9.51
CA ILE A 68 0.45 5.55 -9.44
C ILE A 68 1.26 5.49 -8.14
N LEU A 69 2.58 5.58 -8.25
CA LEU A 69 3.51 5.69 -7.13
C LEU A 69 4.11 7.09 -7.10
N LEU A 70 4.10 7.73 -5.94
CA LEU A 70 4.68 9.06 -5.73
C LEU A 70 5.74 9.00 -4.63
N PHE A 71 6.77 9.82 -4.75
CA PHE A 71 7.79 10.04 -3.73
C PHE A 71 8.13 11.52 -3.62
N ASP A 72 8.08 12.05 -2.40
CA ASP A 72 8.53 13.39 -2.04
C ASP A 72 9.91 13.28 -1.36
N PRO A 73 11.01 13.71 -2.00
CA PRO A 73 12.36 13.60 -1.45
C PRO A 73 12.63 14.56 -0.28
N GLU A 74 11.89 15.67 -0.17
CA GLU A 74 12.08 16.65 0.92
C GLU A 74 11.40 16.15 2.20
N LYS A 75 10.13 15.72 2.08
CA LYS A 75 9.35 15.21 3.22
C LYS A 75 9.59 13.72 3.51
N LYS A 76 10.33 13.03 2.62
CA LYS A 76 10.54 11.59 2.65
C LYS A 76 9.22 10.82 2.74
N ALA A 77 8.23 11.26 1.98
CA ALA A 77 6.90 10.67 1.95
C ALA A 77 6.69 9.87 0.67
N ILE A 78 5.98 8.75 0.76
CA ILE A 78 5.59 7.90 -0.36
C ILE A 78 4.06 7.81 -0.43
N ALA A 79 3.52 7.67 -1.64
CA ALA A 79 2.11 7.34 -1.86
C ALA A 79 1.94 6.22 -2.88
N ALA A 80 0.95 5.36 -2.65
CA ALA A 80 0.50 4.33 -3.59
C ALA A 80 -0.99 4.53 -3.87
N ILE A 81 -1.35 4.70 -5.13
CA ILE A 81 -2.68 5.15 -5.56
C ILE A 81 -3.23 4.20 -6.61
N HIS A 82 -4.46 3.75 -6.39
CA HIS A 82 -5.30 3.10 -7.39
C HIS A 82 -6.13 4.16 -8.12
N SER A 83 -5.91 4.30 -9.42
CA SER A 83 -6.75 5.11 -10.30
C SER A 83 -7.53 4.19 -11.23
N GLY A 84 -8.76 3.89 -10.83
CA GLY A 84 -9.70 3.11 -11.65
C GLY A 84 -10.26 3.87 -12.85
#